data_AF-A0A232EHZ6-F1
#
_entry.id   AF-A0A232EHZ6-F1
#
_cell.length_a   1.000
_cell.length_b   1.000
_cell.length_c   1.000
_cell.angle_alpha   90.00
_cell.angle_beta   90.00
_cell.angle_gamma   90.00
#
_symmetry.space_group_name_H-M   'P 1'
#
loop_
_entity.id
_entity.type
_entity.pdbx_description
1 polymer ?
#
loop_
_entity_poly.entity_id
_entity_poly.type
_entity_poly.pdbx_seq_one_letter_code
_entity_poly.pdbx_strand_id
1 'polypeptide(L)'
;MRLGGPDRVIAAASLVVISVLGDSFMSAAETELELSSVVENELQSSIPALLCSVPGFDASSRVDDLAAEFGKPIVSIAIGSAEGFSQADRAINTAVKAGRWVLLKNVHLAPQWLVQLEKKLHSLQPHHNFRLFLTMEINSKVPVNLLRAGRIFVFEPPPGIRANLLRTFSTVPASRMMKSPNERARLYFLLAWFHAIVQERLRYVPLGWAKHYEFNESDLRVACDTLDTWIETTAMGRTNLPPEKVFILHIESNILWKLSCVEFLFH
;
A
#
# COMPACT_ATOMS: atom_id res chain seq x y z
N MET A 1 26.01 26.31 -4.67
CA MET A 1 25.37 25.14 -5.33
C MET A 1 24.18 25.46 -6.23
N ARG A 2 23.52 26.63 -6.13
CA ARG A 2 22.52 27.09 -7.12
C ARG A 2 23.05 27.26 -8.55
N LEU A 3 24.35 27.12 -8.77
CA LEU A 3 25.04 27.25 -10.07
C LEU A 3 25.55 25.91 -10.65
N GLY A 4 25.35 24.77 -9.98
CA GLY A 4 25.94 23.46 -10.35
C GLY A 4 24.98 22.39 -10.90
N GLY A 5 23.75 22.77 -11.23
CA GLY A 5 22.71 21.84 -11.73
C GLY A 5 21.69 21.46 -10.64
N PRO A 6 20.37 21.62 -10.90
CA PRO A 6 19.31 21.36 -9.92
C PRO A 6 19.22 19.88 -9.50
N ASP A 7 19.69 18.95 -10.33
CA ASP A 7 19.55 17.50 -10.11
C ASP A 7 20.39 16.98 -8.93
N ARG A 8 21.45 17.71 -8.57
CA ARG A 8 22.34 17.35 -7.44
C ARG A 8 21.92 17.95 -6.12
N VAL A 9 20.84 18.74 -6.09
CA VAL A 9 20.41 19.46 -4.87
C VAL A 9 19.98 18.48 -3.78
N ILE A 10 19.26 17.42 -4.11
CA ILE A 10 18.82 16.41 -3.11
C ILE A 10 20.04 15.71 -2.52
N ALA A 11 20.94 15.18 -3.36
CA ALA A 11 22.15 14.49 -2.89
C ALA A 11 23.05 15.41 -2.05
N ALA A 12 23.20 16.67 -2.47
CA ALA A 12 23.97 17.65 -1.72
C ALA A 12 23.31 18.02 -0.39
N ALA A 13 21.98 18.17 -0.35
CA ALA A 13 21.24 18.41 0.88
C ALA A 13 21.42 17.25 1.86
N SER A 14 21.36 16.00 1.38
CA SER A 14 21.65 14.82 2.20
C SER A 14 23.05 14.87 2.80
N LEU A 15 24.08 15.25 2.03
CA LEU A 15 25.45 15.40 2.55
C LEU A 15 25.56 16.49 3.62
N VAL A 16 24.85 17.61 3.47
CA VAL A 16 24.81 18.66 4.49
C VAL A 16 24.16 18.13 5.77
N VAL A 17 23.01 17.46 5.66
CA VAL A 17 22.33 16.86 6.81
C VAL A 17 23.23 15.87 7.54
N ILE A 18 23.89 14.98 6.81
CA ILE A 18 24.86 14.02 7.35
C ILE A 18 26.00 14.74 8.09
N SER A 19 26.56 15.81 7.50
CA SER A 19 27.67 16.54 8.13
C SER A 19 27.28 17.27 9.42
N VAL A 20 26.01 17.65 9.59
CA VAL A 20 25.53 18.44 10.74
C VAL A 20 24.87 17.56 11.81
N LEU A 21 24.09 16.55 11.40
CA LEU A 21 23.27 15.71 12.29
C LEU A 21 23.82 14.28 12.44
N GLY A 22 24.84 13.91 11.67
CA GLY A 22 25.49 12.59 11.69
C GLY A 22 24.92 11.62 10.64
N ASP A 23 25.72 10.62 10.28
CA ASP A 23 25.40 9.62 9.25
C ASP A 23 24.13 8.80 9.57
N SER A 24 23.84 8.56 10.84
CA SER A 24 22.71 7.73 11.27
C SER A 24 21.36 8.45 11.24
N PHE A 25 21.33 9.78 11.14
CA PHE A 25 20.09 10.56 11.24
C PHE A 25 19.10 10.22 10.12
N MET A 26 19.59 10.11 8.88
CA MET A 26 18.77 9.76 7.72
C MET A 26 18.45 8.26 7.68
N SER A 27 19.37 7.40 8.11
CA SER A 27 19.17 5.95 8.13
C SER A 27 18.04 5.52 9.08
N ALA A 28 17.85 6.25 10.19
CA ALA A 28 16.72 6.03 11.10
C ALA A 28 15.36 6.28 10.42
N ALA A 29 15.29 7.25 9.49
CA ALA A 29 14.07 7.55 8.73
C ALA A 29 13.81 6.56 7.58
N GLU A 30 14.83 5.82 7.14
CA GLU A 30 14.73 4.76 6.13
C GLU A 30 14.30 3.41 6.71
N THR A 31 14.33 3.26 8.03
CA THR A 31 13.91 2.03 8.71
C THR A 31 12.38 1.95 8.72
N GLU A 32 11.82 0.76 8.48
CA GLU A 32 10.36 0.57 8.49
C GLU A 32 9.78 1.00 9.85
N LEU A 33 8.69 1.76 9.82
CA LEU A 33 8.01 2.23 11.02
C LEU A 33 7.54 1.03 11.85
N GLU A 34 8.12 0.84 13.03
CA GLU A 34 7.59 -0.11 14.02
C GLU A 34 6.32 0.43 14.66
N LEU A 35 5.18 0.19 13.99
CA LEU A 35 3.87 0.62 14.45
C LEU A 35 3.56 0.13 15.87
N SER A 36 4.02 -1.08 16.24
CA SER A 36 3.85 -1.68 17.56
C SER A 36 4.45 -0.84 18.68
N SER A 37 5.73 -0.46 18.54
CA SER A 37 6.41 0.36 19.55
C SER A 37 5.73 1.72 19.70
N VAL A 38 5.35 2.36 18.59
CA VAL A 38 4.71 3.68 18.62
C VAL A 38 3.31 3.62 19.27
N VAL A 39 2.51 2.60 18.94
CA VAL A 39 1.15 2.45 19.50
C VAL A 39 1.16 2.18 21.00
N GLU A 40 2.15 1.42 21.48
CA GLU A 40 2.29 1.08 22.90
C GLU A 40 2.91 2.22 23.71
N ASN A 41 4.00 2.81 23.23
CA ASN A 41 4.83 3.72 24.03
C ASN A 41 4.54 5.20 23.79
N GLU A 42 4.08 5.59 22.59
CA GLU A 42 3.92 7.01 22.22
C GLU A 42 2.46 7.43 22.05
N LEU A 43 1.59 6.53 21.59
CA LEU A 43 0.20 6.87 21.26
C LEU A 43 -0.67 6.96 22.51
N GLN A 44 -1.25 8.14 22.73
CA GLN A 44 -2.18 8.39 23.84
C GLN A 44 -3.61 7.97 23.49
N SER A 45 -4.43 7.66 24.50
CA SER A 45 -5.84 7.27 24.30
C SER A 45 -6.73 8.40 23.76
N SER A 46 -6.37 9.66 23.99
CA SER A 46 -7.08 10.84 23.49
C SER A 46 -6.70 11.25 22.07
N ILE A 47 -5.60 10.71 21.54
CA ILE A 47 -5.04 11.08 20.23
C ILE A 47 -5.32 9.95 19.24
N PRO A 48 -6.11 10.18 18.17
CA PRO A 48 -6.34 9.16 17.16
C PRO A 48 -5.08 8.91 16.32
N ALA A 49 -4.87 7.67 15.91
CA ALA A 49 -3.88 7.31 14.89
C ALA A 49 -4.51 7.42 13.50
N LEU A 50 -3.94 8.26 12.65
CA LEU A 50 -4.37 8.49 11.27
C LEU A 50 -3.42 7.77 10.34
N LEU A 51 -3.87 6.66 9.76
CA LEU A 51 -3.13 5.89 8.76
C LEU A 51 -3.50 6.42 7.38
N CYS A 52 -2.67 7.34 6.89
CA CYS A 52 -2.80 7.96 5.58
C CYS A 52 -2.01 7.16 4.55
N SER A 53 -2.64 6.78 3.46
CA SER A 53 -2.00 6.05 2.37
C SER A 53 -2.18 6.76 1.03
N VAL A 54 -1.32 6.40 0.08
CA VAL A 54 -1.58 6.73 -1.33
C VAL A 54 -2.85 6.02 -1.82
N PRO A 55 -3.56 6.59 -2.82
CA PRO A 55 -4.73 5.94 -3.39
C PRO A 55 -4.46 4.50 -3.82
N GLY A 56 -5.39 3.59 -3.51
CA GLY A 56 -5.27 2.17 -3.83
C GLY A 56 -4.40 1.34 -2.88
N PHE A 57 -3.86 1.92 -1.82
CA PHE A 57 -3.22 1.19 -0.71
C PHE A 57 -4.06 1.33 0.56
N ASP A 58 -4.37 0.24 1.25
CA ASP A 58 -5.09 0.25 2.54
C ASP A 58 -4.22 -0.36 3.64
N ALA A 59 -3.98 0.41 4.70
CA ALA A 59 -3.19 -0.01 5.85
C ALA A 59 -4.03 -0.72 6.93
N SER A 60 -5.30 -1.03 6.66
CA SER A 60 -6.19 -1.61 7.67
C SER A 60 -5.75 -2.98 8.19
N SER A 61 -5.16 -3.82 7.33
CA SER A 61 -4.62 -5.14 7.74
C SER A 61 -3.52 -5.02 8.79
N ARG A 62 -2.62 -4.02 8.66
CA ARG A 62 -1.53 -3.79 9.62
C ARG A 62 -2.06 -3.53 11.03
N VAL A 63 -3.22 -2.86 11.15
CA VAL A 63 -3.85 -2.58 12.46
C VAL A 63 -4.55 -3.82 13.01
N ASP A 64 -5.20 -4.61 12.13
CA ASP A 64 -5.84 -5.86 12.52
C ASP A 64 -4.77 -6.87 13.03
N ASP A 65 -3.63 -7.00 12.34
CA ASP A 65 -2.48 -7.82 12.74
C ASP A 65 -1.87 -7.36 14.06
N LEU A 66 -1.73 -6.03 14.22
CA LEU A 66 -1.24 -5.42 15.45
C LEU A 66 -2.12 -5.75 16.66
N ALA A 67 -3.43 -5.63 16.49
CA ALA A 67 -4.38 -5.94 17.56
C ALA A 67 -4.31 -7.41 17.97
N ALA A 68 -4.10 -8.31 16.99
CA ALA A 68 -3.90 -9.74 17.24
C ALA A 68 -2.59 -10.00 18.01
N GLU A 69 -1.49 -9.35 17.63
CA GLU A 69 -0.19 -9.45 18.31
C GLU A 69 -0.28 -9.03 19.78
N PHE A 70 -0.93 -7.90 20.07
CA PHE A 70 -1.12 -7.42 21.44
C PHE A 70 -2.27 -8.10 22.20
N GLY A 71 -3.01 -9.01 21.56
CA GLY A 71 -4.19 -9.65 22.15
C GLY A 71 -5.29 -8.66 22.55
N LYS A 72 -5.42 -7.53 21.85
CA LYS A 72 -6.39 -6.48 22.17
C LYS A 72 -7.67 -6.66 21.35
N PRO A 73 -8.86 -6.57 21.98
CA PRO A 73 -10.11 -6.60 21.24
C PRO A 73 -10.26 -5.35 20.38
N ILE A 74 -10.38 -5.54 19.07
CA ILE A 74 -10.57 -4.49 18.06
C ILE A 74 -11.94 -4.60 17.39
N VAL A 75 -12.57 -3.46 17.12
CA VAL A 75 -13.80 -3.37 16.33
C VAL A 75 -13.51 -2.60 15.05
N SER A 76 -13.62 -3.27 13.90
CA SER A 76 -13.29 -2.72 12.59
C SER A 76 -14.57 -2.37 11.81
N ILE A 77 -14.74 -1.11 11.42
CA ILE A 77 -15.96 -0.58 10.79
C ILE A 77 -15.59 0.22 9.54
N ALA A 78 -16.21 -0.08 8.40
CA ALA A 78 -16.07 0.71 7.18
C ALA A 78 -17.01 1.93 7.20
N ILE A 79 -16.46 3.11 6.92
CA ILE A 79 -17.20 4.35 6.81
C ILE A 79 -17.60 4.57 5.35
N GLY A 80 -18.89 4.79 5.11
CA GLY A 80 -19.43 4.93 3.74
C GLY A 80 -20.95 4.80 3.63
N SER A 81 -21.63 4.36 4.69
CA SER A 81 -23.08 4.29 4.77
C SER A 81 -23.60 4.94 6.06
N ALA A 82 -24.89 5.33 6.06
CA ALA A 82 -25.55 5.87 7.26
C ALA A 82 -25.53 4.88 8.43
N GLU A 83 -25.64 3.59 8.13
CA GLU A 83 -25.50 2.53 9.14
C GLU A 83 -24.09 2.52 9.73
N GLY A 84 -23.06 2.58 8.88
CA GLY A 84 -21.65 2.63 9.29
C GLY A 84 -21.34 3.80 10.23
N PHE A 85 -21.91 4.99 9.98
CA PHE A 85 -21.77 6.14 10.89
C PHE A 85 -22.35 5.84 12.27
N SER A 86 -23.56 5.27 12.33
CA SER A 86 -24.22 4.94 13.59
C SER A 86 -23.50 3.83 14.36
N GLN A 87 -22.97 2.83 13.66
CA GLN A 87 -22.19 1.76 14.25
C GLN A 87 -20.86 2.28 14.79
N ALA A 88 -20.16 3.15 14.04
CA ALA A 88 -18.92 3.78 14.47
C ALA A 88 -19.11 4.59 15.75
N ASP A 89 -20.16 5.40 15.82
CA ASP A 89 -20.46 6.18 17.02
C ASP A 89 -20.73 5.33 18.26
N ARG A 90 -21.46 4.22 18.11
CA ARG A 90 -21.72 3.24 19.19
C ARG A 90 -20.46 2.49 19.60
N ALA A 91 -19.65 2.08 18.62
CA ALA A 91 -18.41 1.36 18.86
C ALA A 91 -17.42 2.23 19.64
N ILE A 92 -17.24 3.49 19.23
CA ILE A 92 -16.40 4.47 19.95
C ILE A 92 -16.91 4.64 21.38
N ASN A 93 -18.20 4.92 21.58
CA ASN A 93 -18.75 5.15 22.92
C ASN A 93 -18.57 3.94 23.85
N THR A 94 -18.70 2.73 23.31
CA THR A 94 -18.46 1.49 24.07
C THR A 94 -16.97 1.29 24.36
N ALA A 95 -16.12 1.50 23.36
CA ALA A 95 -14.68 1.29 23.45
C ALA A 95 -13.98 2.31 24.36
N VAL A 96 -14.44 3.57 24.37
CA VAL A 96 -13.97 4.63 25.28
C VAL A 96 -14.14 4.21 26.74
N LYS A 97 -15.24 3.52 27.08
CA LYS A 97 -15.51 3.02 28.44
C LYS A 97 -14.79 1.71 28.75
N ALA A 98 -14.74 0.80 27.77
CA ALA A 98 -14.20 -0.56 27.95
C ALA A 98 -12.69 -0.67 27.67
N GLY A 99 -12.04 0.38 27.16
CA GLY A 99 -10.63 0.36 26.76
C GLY A 99 -10.33 -0.53 25.56
N ARG A 100 -11.28 -0.66 24.62
CA ARG A 100 -11.11 -1.47 23.39
C ARG A 100 -10.53 -0.64 22.26
N TRP A 101 -10.02 -1.30 21.23
CA TRP A 101 -9.55 -0.62 20.02
C TRP A 101 -10.67 -0.50 19.01
N VAL A 102 -10.66 0.59 18.24
CA VAL A 102 -11.61 0.82 17.14
C VAL A 102 -10.83 1.21 15.90
N LEU A 103 -11.13 0.55 14.78
CA LEU A 103 -10.56 0.85 13.47
C LEU A 103 -11.68 1.31 12.54
N LEU A 104 -11.59 2.56 12.09
CA LEU A 104 -12.50 3.13 11.11
C LEU A 104 -11.83 3.11 9.73
N LYS A 105 -12.39 2.35 8.79
CA LYS A 105 -11.83 2.19 7.44
C LYS A 105 -12.43 3.21 6.47
N ASN A 106 -11.63 3.67 5.51
CA ASN A 106 -12.04 4.53 4.40
C ASN A 106 -12.70 5.86 4.81
N VAL A 107 -12.21 6.50 5.87
CA VAL A 107 -12.91 7.66 6.45
C VAL A 107 -12.94 8.90 5.54
N HIS A 108 -12.05 8.97 4.56
CA HIS A 108 -12.02 10.00 3.52
C HIS A 108 -13.30 10.04 2.66
N LEU A 109 -14.09 8.97 2.64
CA LEU A 109 -15.37 8.92 1.93
C LEU A 109 -16.48 9.77 2.58
N ALA A 110 -16.32 10.13 3.87
CA ALA A 110 -17.33 10.88 4.62
C ALA A 110 -16.73 12.11 5.35
N PRO A 111 -16.26 13.14 4.62
CA PRO A 111 -15.58 14.30 5.21
C PRO A 111 -16.48 15.11 6.15
N GLN A 112 -17.79 15.19 5.89
CA GLN A 112 -18.74 15.87 6.77
C GLN A 112 -18.88 15.17 8.13
N TRP A 113 -18.87 13.84 8.13
CA TRP A 113 -18.92 13.04 9.35
C TRP A 113 -17.61 13.15 10.14
N LEU A 114 -16.46 13.26 9.47
CA LEU A 114 -15.17 13.50 10.14
C LEU A 114 -15.13 14.79 10.96
N VAL A 115 -15.82 15.85 10.52
CA VAL A 115 -15.94 17.10 11.30
C VAL A 115 -16.72 16.87 12.59
N GLN A 116 -17.73 15.99 12.59
CA GLN A 116 -18.50 15.64 13.78
C GLN A 116 -17.68 14.76 14.71
N LEU A 117 -16.95 13.79 14.16
CA LEU A 117 -16.05 12.92 14.91
C LEU A 117 -14.96 13.72 15.61
N GLU A 118 -14.33 14.68 14.94
CA GLU A 118 -13.29 15.54 15.50
C GLU A 118 -13.77 16.33 16.73
N LYS A 119 -14.97 16.92 16.65
CA LYS A 119 -15.60 17.60 17.80
C LYS A 119 -15.89 16.66 18.96
N LYS A 120 -16.32 15.43 18.65
CA LYS A 120 -16.57 14.39 19.64
C LYS A 120 -15.28 13.95 20.34
N LEU A 121 -14.18 13.79 19.61
CA LEU A 121 -12.89 13.40 20.19
C LEU A 121 -12.38 14.41 21.22
N HIS A 122 -12.60 15.71 20.99
CA HIS A 122 -12.21 16.75 21.94
C HIS A 122 -12.97 16.71 23.28
N SER A 123 -14.18 16.15 23.32
CA SER A 123 -15.00 16.09 24.54
C SER A 123 -14.91 14.75 25.27
N LEU A 124 -14.26 13.74 24.67
CA LEU A 124 -14.15 12.41 25.24
C LEU A 124 -13.06 12.34 26.33
N GLN A 125 -13.34 11.56 27.38
CA GLN A 125 -12.38 11.15 28.40
C GLN A 125 -12.17 9.63 28.29
N PRO A 126 -11.26 9.18 27.41
CA PRO A 126 -11.11 7.77 27.08
C PRO A 126 -10.31 6.99 28.14
N HIS A 127 -10.68 5.72 28.32
CA HIS A 127 -9.91 4.75 29.08
C HIS A 127 -8.45 4.68 28.58
N HIS A 128 -7.48 4.46 29.47
CA HIS A 128 -6.06 4.51 29.11
C HIS A 128 -5.64 3.50 28.01
N ASN A 129 -6.32 2.34 27.94
CA ASN A 129 -6.12 1.31 26.90
C ASN A 129 -6.85 1.58 25.58
N PHE A 130 -7.77 2.55 25.53
CA PHE A 130 -8.49 2.87 24.30
C PHE A 130 -7.53 3.39 23.25
N ARG A 131 -7.68 2.93 22.01
CA ARG A 131 -6.98 3.43 20.83
C ARG A 131 -7.96 3.53 19.68
N LEU A 132 -7.94 4.67 18.98
CA LEU A 132 -8.74 4.91 17.79
C LEU A 132 -7.83 5.00 16.58
N PHE A 133 -8.07 4.13 15.60
CA PHE A 133 -7.38 4.11 14.32
C PHE A 133 -8.32 4.54 13.20
N LEU A 134 -7.83 5.37 12.29
CA LEU A 134 -8.55 5.78 11.09
C LEU A 134 -7.69 5.50 9.87
N THR A 135 -8.18 4.71 8.91
CA THR A 135 -7.51 4.55 7.61
C THR A 135 -8.14 5.46 6.57
N MET A 136 -7.29 6.14 5.81
CA MET A 136 -7.71 7.06 4.76
C MET A 136 -6.69 7.18 3.65
N GLU A 137 -7.17 7.46 2.44
CA GLU A 137 -6.31 7.97 1.38
C GLU A 137 -5.97 9.44 1.64
N ILE A 138 -4.79 9.87 1.22
CA ILE A 138 -4.38 11.28 1.26
C ILE A 138 -5.33 12.08 0.36
N ASN A 139 -6.21 12.87 0.98
CA ASN A 139 -7.28 13.58 0.30
C ASN A 139 -7.45 14.99 0.87
N SER A 140 -7.56 16.00 0.00
CA SER A 140 -7.74 17.41 0.39
C SER A 140 -9.07 17.69 1.10
N LYS A 141 -10.04 16.78 1.02
CA LYS A 141 -11.33 16.90 1.70
C LYS A 141 -11.27 16.52 3.19
N VAL A 142 -10.17 15.92 3.66
CA VAL A 142 -10.03 15.55 5.08
C VAL A 142 -9.88 16.81 5.92
N PRO A 143 -10.67 16.99 7.01
CA PRO A 143 -10.58 18.18 7.85
C PRO A 143 -9.19 18.36 8.48
N VAL A 144 -8.60 19.54 8.30
CA VAL A 144 -7.26 19.88 8.82
C VAL A 144 -7.19 19.78 10.35
N ASN A 145 -8.29 20.08 11.05
CA ASN A 145 -8.35 19.97 12.50
C ASN A 145 -8.19 18.52 12.98
N LEU A 146 -8.75 17.55 12.24
CA LEU A 146 -8.54 16.13 12.53
C LEU A 146 -7.07 15.75 12.33
N LEU A 147 -6.46 16.18 11.22
CA LEU A 147 -5.04 15.96 10.94
C LEU A 147 -4.13 16.54 12.02
N ARG A 148 -4.48 17.71 12.57
CA ARG A 148 -3.74 18.35 13.67
C ARG A 148 -3.93 17.63 15.00
N ALA A 149 -5.12 17.09 15.26
CA ALA A 149 -5.45 16.41 16.51
C ALA A 149 -4.90 14.98 16.57
N GLY A 150 -4.66 14.33 15.42
CA GLY A 150 -4.20 12.96 15.33
C GLY A 150 -2.69 12.80 15.10
N ARG A 151 -2.18 11.61 15.42
CA ARG A 151 -0.83 11.17 15.04
C ARG A 151 -0.90 10.60 13.62
N ILE A 152 -0.22 11.24 12.67
CA ILE A 152 -0.25 10.84 11.26
C ILE A 152 0.85 9.81 10.99
N PHE A 153 0.45 8.69 10.40
CA PHE A 153 1.31 7.67 9.82
C PHE A 153 1.08 7.66 8.33
N VAL A 154 2.16 7.85 7.57
CA VAL A 154 2.10 7.83 6.11
C VAL A 154 2.61 6.48 5.62
N PHE A 155 1.75 5.74 4.94
CA PHE A 155 2.07 4.46 4.33
C PHE A 155 2.13 4.64 2.83
N GLU A 156 3.35 4.63 2.31
CA GLU A 156 3.60 4.59 0.88
C GLU A 156 4.15 3.21 0.52
N PRO A 157 3.77 2.65 -0.63
CA PRO A 157 4.44 1.46 -1.13
C PRO A 157 5.93 1.79 -1.31
N PRO A 158 6.84 0.96 -0.75
CA PRO A 158 8.25 1.24 -0.76
C PRO A 158 8.75 1.44 -2.20
N PRO A 159 9.53 2.49 -2.48
CA PRO A 159 10.06 2.74 -3.80
C PRO A 159 11.05 1.65 -4.21
N GLY A 160 11.10 1.42 -5.52
CA GLY A 160 12.10 0.59 -6.18
C GLY A 160 11.56 -0.76 -6.63
N ILE A 161 12.17 -1.24 -7.72
CA ILE A 161 11.86 -2.53 -8.34
C ILE A 161 11.98 -3.68 -7.33
N ARG A 162 13.02 -3.66 -6.47
CA ARG A 162 13.23 -4.71 -5.47
C ARG A 162 12.06 -4.82 -4.49
N ALA A 163 11.60 -3.69 -3.96
CA ALA A 163 10.53 -3.68 -2.97
C ALA A 163 9.20 -4.10 -3.58
N ASN A 164 8.96 -3.68 -4.83
CA ASN A 164 7.82 -4.12 -5.63
C ASN A 164 7.79 -5.64 -5.81
N LEU A 165 8.91 -6.23 -6.22
CA LEU A 165 9.05 -7.69 -6.38
C LEU A 165 8.80 -8.44 -5.08
N LEU A 166 9.38 -7.99 -3.96
CA LEU A 166 9.17 -8.62 -2.66
C LEU A 166 7.69 -8.65 -2.29
N ARG A 167 6.98 -7.54 -2.52
CA ARG A 167 5.52 -7.46 -2.32
C ARG A 167 4.77 -8.42 -3.24
N THR A 168 5.09 -8.46 -4.54
CA THR A 168 4.47 -9.39 -5.48
C THR A 168 4.61 -10.84 -5.02
N PHE A 169 5.81 -11.24 -4.58
CA PHE A 169 6.07 -12.61 -4.13
C PHE A 169 5.50 -12.93 -2.74
N SER A 170 5.24 -11.94 -1.89
CA SER A 170 4.45 -12.17 -0.66
C SER A 170 2.96 -12.40 -0.95
N THR A 171 2.44 -11.77 -2.01
CA THR A 171 1.01 -11.86 -2.36
C THR A 171 0.70 -13.12 -3.18
N VAL A 172 1.59 -13.54 -4.08
CA VAL A 172 1.38 -14.73 -4.92
C VAL A 172 1.82 -15.99 -4.16
N PRO A 173 0.93 -16.98 -3.93
CA PRO A 173 1.28 -18.16 -3.16
C PRO A 173 2.29 -19.04 -3.89
N ALA A 174 3.29 -19.55 -3.15
CA ALA A 174 4.34 -20.41 -3.69
C ALA A 174 3.78 -21.69 -4.35
N SER A 175 2.69 -22.25 -3.82
CA SER A 175 2.02 -23.43 -4.39
C SER A 175 1.51 -23.20 -5.82
N ARG A 176 1.14 -21.95 -6.17
CA ARG A 176 0.70 -21.57 -7.52
C ARG A 176 1.88 -21.45 -8.48
N MET A 177 2.97 -20.82 -8.03
CA MET A 177 4.18 -20.59 -8.84
C MET A 177 5.00 -21.85 -9.08
N MET A 178 5.03 -22.74 -8.09
CA MET A 178 5.84 -23.98 -8.12
C MET A 178 5.10 -25.17 -8.73
N LYS A 179 3.87 -24.98 -9.23
CA LYS A 179 3.15 -26.00 -9.99
C LYS A 179 3.87 -26.27 -11.31
N SER A 180 3.90 -27.53 -11.74
CA SER A 180 4.42 -27.88 -13.07
C SER A 180 3.79 -27.02 -14.16
N PRO A 181 4.55 -26.60 -15.18
CA PRO A 181 5.94 -26.97 -15.48
C PRO A 181 6.99 -26.12 -14.74
N ASN A 182 8.24 -26.59 -14.65
CA ASN A 182 9.32 -25.92 -13.89
C ASN A 182 9.58 -24.48 -14.36
N GLU A 183 9.35 -24.18 -15.64
CA GLU A 183 9.52 -22.83 -16.19
C GLU A 183 8.45 -21.83 -15.72
N ARG A 184 7.36 -22.31 -15.09
CA ARG A 184 6.29 -21.46 -14.53
C ARG A 184 6.87 -20.42 -13.57
N ALA A 185 7.70 -20.83 -12.61
CA ALA A 185 8.31 -19.91 -11.65
C ALA A 185 9.11 -18.80 -12.33
N ARG A 186 9.80 -19.12 -13.44
CA ARG A 186 10.57 -18.14 -14.23
C ARG A 186 9.65 -17.14 -14.95
N LEU A 187 8.53 -17.63 -15.50
CA LEU A 187 7.54 -16.76 -16.14
C LEU A 187 6.85 -15.83 -15.13
N TYR A 188 6.54 -16.33 -13.93
CA TYR A 188 6.04 -15.51 -12.83
C TYR A 188 7.03 -14.42 -12.42
N PHE A 189 8.32 -14.75 -12.35
CA PHE A 189 9.35 -13.76 -12.09
C PHE A 189 9.42 -12.68 -13.18
N LEU A 190 9.37 -13.07 -14.45
CA LEU A 190 9.36 -12.11 -15.57
C LEU A 190 8.13 -11.20 -15.54
N LEU A 191 6.95 -11.75 -15.23
CA LEU A 191 5.72 -10.98 -15.09
C LEU A 191 5.80 -10.00 -13.91
N ALA A 192 6.27 -10.45 -12.74
CA ALA A 192 6.47 -9.60 -11.57
C ALA A 192 7.49 -8.49 -11.85
N TRP A 193 8.59 -8.81 -12.53
CA TRP A 193 9.62 -7.86 -12.96
C TRP A 193 9.07 -6.82 -13.92
N PHE A 194 8.27 -7.24 -14.90
CA PHE A 194 7.59 -6.34 -15.84
C PHE A 194 6.62 -5.41 -15.12
N HIS A 195 5.77 -5.95 -14.25
CA HIS A 195 4.82 -5.17 -13.44
C HIS A 195 5.55 -4.13 -12.58
N ALA A 196 6.64 -4.54 -11.93
CA ALA A 196 7.48 -3.64 -11.13
C ALA A 196 8.07 -2.50 -11.97
N ILE A 197 8.62 -2.78 -13.16
CA ILE A 197 9.14 -1.73 -14.06
C ILE A 197 8.03 -0.77 -14.49
N VAL A 198 6.88 -1.30 -14.90
CA VAL A 198 5.75 -0.50 -15.38
C VAL A 198 5.29 0.48 -14.29
N GLN A 199 5.14 -0.01 -13.06
CA GLN A 199 4.80 0.82 -11.90
C GLN A 199 5.91 1.84 -11.59
N GLU A 200 7.18 1.44 -11.62
CA GLU A 200 8.27 2.37 -11.30
C GLU A 200 8.41 3.48 -12.35
N ARG A 201 8.12 3.18 -13.62
CA ARG A 201 8.07 4.19 -14.69
C ARG A 201 6.96 5.22 -14.51
N LEU A 202 5.85 4.89 -13.83
CA LEU A 202 4.79 5.88 -13.54
C LEU A 202 5.29 7.02 -12.66
N ARG A 203 6.30 6.79 -11.82
CA ARG A 203 6.92 7.86 -11.00
C ARG A 203 7.62 8.93 -11.85
N TYR A 204 7.94 8.62 -13.11
CA TYR A 204 8.68 9.50 -14.01
C TYR A 204 7.83 10.10 -15.12
N VAL A 205 6.50 10.22 -14.95
CA VAL A 205 5.63 10.92 -15.91
C VAL A 205 6.08 12.39 -16.06
N PRO A 206 6.22 12.92 -17.29
CA PRO A 206 5.80 12.35 -18.58
C PRO A 206 6.86 11.52 -19.34
N LEU A 207 8.08 11.37 -18.83
CA LEU A 207 9.16 10.62 -19.49
C LEU A 207 8.91 9.10 -19.46
N GLY A 208 8.38 8.61 -18.34
CA GLY A 208 8.06 7.20 -18.13
C GLY A 208 6.85 6.76 -18.96
N TRP A 209 5.80 7.59 -18.96
CA TRP A 209 4.51 7.39 -19.61
C TRP A 209 3.90 8.76 -19.96
N ALA A 210 3.05 8.81 -20.99
CA ALA A 210 2.38 10.06 -21.39
C ALA A 210 1.40 10.60 -20.33
N LYS A 211 0.79 9.72 -19.53
CA LYS A 211 -0.18 10.04 -18.47
C LYS A 211 0.07 9.14 -17.25
N HIS A 212 -0.49 9.51 -16.12
CA HIS A 212 -0.59 8.61 -14.96
C HIS A 212 -1.67 7.56 -15.26
N TYR A 213 -1.25 6.32 -15.48
CA TYR A 213 -2.12 5.15 -15.59
C TYR A 213 -2.22 4.45 -14.22
N GLU A 214 -3.34 3.78 -13.96
CA GLU A 214 -3.60 3.12 -12.68
C GLU A 214 -3.29 1.62 -12.74
N PHE A 215 -2.01 1.25 -12.81
CA PHE A 215 -1.60 -0.16 -12.73
C PHE A 215 -1.65 -0.64 -11.27
N ASN A 216 -2.58 -1.54 -10.95
CA ASN A 216 -2.83 -2.03 -9.60
C ASN A 216 -2.64 -3.56 -9.48
N GLU A 217 -2.84 -4.11 -8.27
CA GLU A 217 -2.64 -5.54 -8.01
C GLU A 217 -3.70 -6.44 -8.69
N SER A 218 -4.86 -5.89 -9.05
CA SER A 218 -5.89 -6.62 -9.79
C SER A 218 -5.41 -6.93 -11.21
N ASP A 219 -4.74 -5.99 -11.87
CA ASP A 219 -4.15 -6.20 -13.20
C ASP A 219 -3.11 -7.32 -13.16
N LEU A 220 -2.26 -7.33 -12.13
CA LEU A 220 -1.28 -8.37 -11.91
C LEU A 220 -1.94 -9.74 -11.70
N ARG A 221 -3.05 -9.80 -10.94
CA ARG A 221 -3.80 -11.04 -10.73
C ARG A 221 -4.37 -11.60 -12.03
N VAL A 222 -5.01 -10.75 -12.83
CA VAL A 222 -5.55 -11.15 -14.14
C VAL A 222 -4.43 -11.61 -15.09
N ALA A 223 -3.28 -10.93 -15.07
CA ALA A 223 -2.11 -11.35 -15.84
C ALA A 223 -1.57 -12.71 -15.39
N CYS A 224 -1.57 -13.00 -14.08
CA CYS A 224 -1.21 -14.31 -13.54
C CYS A 224 -2.20 -15.39 -13.97
N ASP A 225 -3.51 -15.12 -13.96
CA ASP A 225 -4.56 -16.06 -14.38
C ASP A 225 -4.46 -16.37 -15.88
N THR A 226 -4.16 -15.35 -16.69
CA THR A 226 -3.92 -15.49 -18.13
C THR A 226 -2.66 -16.30 -18.40
N LEU A 227 -1.58 -16.04 -17.65
CA LEU A 227 -0.34 -16.81 -17.74
C LEU A 227 -0.57 -18.28 -17.39
N ASP A 228 -1.29 -18.57 -16.30
CA ASP A 228 -1.64 -19.94 -15.94
C ASP A 228 -2.43 -20.65 -17.03
N THR A 229 -3.46 -20.00 -17.58
CA THR A 229 -4.30 -20.55 -18.66
C THR A 229 -3.45 -20.88 -19.89
N TRP A 230 -2.53 -20.00 -20.27
CA TRP A 230 -1.62 -20.21 -21.39
C TRP A 230 -0.65 -21.35 -21.12
N ILE A 231 -0.06 -21.40 -19.92
CA ILE A 231 0.85 -22.48 -19.51
C ILE A 231 0.13 -23.83 -19.54
N GLU A 232 -1.08 -23.92 -19.00
CA GLU A 232 -1.86 -25.17 -18.96
C GLU A 232 -2.22 -25.65 -20.37
N THR A 233 -2.65 -24.74 -21.24
CA THR A 233 -2.94 -25.03 -22.66
C THR A 233 -1.69 -25.49 -23.41
N THR A 234 -0.54 -24.88 -23.13
CA THR A 234 0.71 -25.13 -23.87
C THR A 234 1.44 -26.37 -23.38
N ALA A 235 1.46 -26.59 -22.06
CA ALA A 235 2.15 -27.72 -21.44
C ALA A 235 1.38 -29.03 -21.61
N MET A 236 0.04 -29.00 -21.71
CA MET A 236 -0.80 -30.21 -21.84
C MET A 236 -0.45 -31.29 -20.80
N GLY A 237 -0.16 -30.88 -19.55
CA GLY A 237 0.24 -31.79 -18.46
C GLY A 237 1.71 -32.22 -18.42
N ARG A 238 2.57 -31.71 -19.32
CA ARG A 238 4.02 -31.96 -19.29
C ARG A 238 4.70 -31.22 -18.14
N THR A 239 5.80 -31.79 -17.65
CA THR A 239 6.62 -31.21 -16.58
C THR A 239 7.52 -30.07 -17.03
N ASN A 240 7.77 -29.94 -18.34
CA ASN A 240 8.58 -28.88 -18.94
C ASN A 240 7.89 -28.31 -20.18
N LEU A 241 8.07 -27.00 -20.43
CA LEU A 241 7.60 -26.33 -21.64
C LEU A 241 8.60 -26.50 -22.80
N PRO A 242 8.15 -26.78 -24.04
CA PRO A 242 9.05 -26.85 -25.18
C PRO A 242 9.65 -25.45 -25.46
N PRO A 243 10.99 -25.33 -25.58
CA PRO A 243 11.67 -24.04 -25.63
C PRO A 243 11.20 -23.17 -26.80
N GLU A 244 10.89 -23.76 -27.95
CA GLU A 244 10.34 -23.10 -29.13
C GLU A 244 8.98 -22.40 -28.90
N LYS A 245 8.15 -22.89 -27.97
CA LYS A 245 6.89 -22.23 -27.60
C LYS A 245 7.09 -21.17 -26.51
N VAL A 246 8.14 -21.28 -25.71
CA VAL A 246 8.58 -20.23 -24.78
C VAL A 246 9.17 -19.04 -25.56
N PHE A 247 9.82 -19.29 -26.70
CA PHE A 247 10.34 -18.26 -27.61
C PHE A 247 9.25 -17.44 -28.32
N ILE A 248 8.01 -17.95 -28.42
CA ILE A 248 6.88 -17.18 -28.96
C ILE A 248 6.55 -16.00 -28.03
N LEU A 249 6.63 -16.18 -26.70
CA LEU A 249 6.63 -15.08 -25.71
C LEU A 249 7.89 -14.19 -25.75
N HIS A 250 8.82 -14.39 -26.69
CA HIS A 250 9.99 -13.52 -26.89
C HIS A 250 9.89 -12.72 -28.19
N ILE A 251 9.29 -13.30 -29.23
CA ILE A 251 9.11 -12.67 -30.54
C ILE A 251 7.74 -12.01 -30.67
N GLU A 252 6.66 -12.64 -30.21
CA GLU A 252 5.36 -11.98 -30.05
C GLU A 252 5.41 -10.94 -28.93
N SER A 253 6.34 -11.05 -27.97
CA SER A 253 6.57 -10.00 -26.97
C SER A 253 7.27 -8.73 -27.45
N ASN A 254 7.75 -8.69 -28.69
CA ASN A 254 8.17 -7.43 -29.31
C ASN A 254 7.15 -6.84 -30.29
N ILE A 255 6.19 -7.63 -30.78
CA ILE A 255 5.21 -7.20 -31.80
C ILE A 255 3.77 -7.22 -31.27
N LEU A 256 3.33 -8.29 -30.59
CA LEU A 256 2.02 -8.37 -29.93
C LEU A 256 1.97 -7.63 -28.59
N TRP A 257 3.08 -7.42 -27.88
CA TRP A 257 3.03 -6.56 -26.68
C TRP A 257 3.05 -5.04 -27.01
N LYS A 258 3.44 -4.67 -28.23
CA LYS A 258 3.20 -3.32 -28.76
C LYS A 258 1.77 -3.12 -29.26
N LEU A 259 1.05 -4.19 -29.59
CA LEU A 259 -0.31 -4.12 -30.16
C LEU A 259 -1.41 -4.53 -29.18
N SER A 260 -1.30 -5.65 -28.46
CA SER A 260 -2.36 -6.10 -27.53
C SER A 260 -2.44 -5.30 -26.22
N CYS A 261 -1.35 -4.79 -25.65
CA CYS A 261 -1.45 -3.88 -24.50
C CYS A 261 -1.90 -2.46 -24.90
N VAL A 262 -1.85 -2.10 -26.18
CA VAL A 262 -2.32 -0.80 -26.68
C VAL A 262 -3.74 -0.90 -27.23
N GLU A 263 -4.14 -2.01 -27.84
CA GLU A 263 -5.49 -2.19 -28.38
C GLU A 263 -6.49 -2.70 -27.34
N PHE A 264 -6.09 -3.51 -26.35
CA PHE A 264 -7.02 -4.00 -25.32
C PHE A 264 -7.28 -3.00 -24.18
N LEU A 265 -6.54 -1.88 -24.14
CA LEU A 265 -6.72 -0.76 -23.20
C LEU A 265 -7.36 0.48 -23.84
N PHE A 266 -7.74 0.42 -25.13
CA PHE A 266 -8.34 1.55 -25.87
C PHE A 266 -9.69 1.23 -26.55
N HIS A 267 -10.42 0.24 -26.04
CA HIS A 267 -11.88 0.16 -26.22
C HIS A 267 -12.59 -0.11 -24.89
#